data_AF-A0AA47EJ94-F1
#
_entry.id   AF-A0AA47EJ94-F1
#
_cell.length_a   1.000
_cell.length_b   1.000
_cell.length_c   1.000
_cell.angle_alpha   90.00
_cell.angle_beta   90.00
_cell.angle_gamma   90.00
#
_symmetry.space_group_name_H-M   'P 1'
#
loop_
_entity.id
_entity.type
_entity.pdbx_description
1 polymer ?
#
loop_
_entity_poly.entity_id
_entity_poly.type
_entity_poly.pdbx_seq_one_letter_code
_entity_poly.pdbx_strand_id
1 'polypeptide(L)'
;MSLPNYVVNFDELADAIKSYLENGIKVDVGDITFSTIEMERLLQEISGKIQGIDYNSLITALNALGVKLDGLAGNLGISGTQKIYGKMLEIPAVKGLHTIEFKVPQKGRITGITYSLSAWNFLDSWDLVVEKENLFDKVRTKEYGEHKYFNVFYPVASGQIINFNFNNESGSSKVLWVDFNILEDL
;
A
#
# COMPACT_ATOMS: atom_id res chain seq x y z
N MET A 1 14.65 -30.52 38.10
CA MET A 1 15.12 -29.85 36.87
C MET A 1 14.83 -30.78 35.72
N SER A 2 13.83 -30.47 34.90
CA SER A 2 13.54 -31.21 33.67
C SER A 2 14.12 -30.43 32.50
N LEU A 3 14.96 -31.08 31.70
CA LEU A 3 15.59 -30.49 30.52
C LEU A 3 14.52 -30.16 29.46
N PRO A 4 14.64 -29.03 28.74
CA PRO A 4 13.76 -28.75 27.62
C PRO A 4 13.99 -29.81 26.52
N ASN A 5 12.96 -30.59 26.21
CA ASN A 5 12.98 -31.47 25.05
C ASN A 5 12.41 -30.69 23.86
N TYR A 6 13.22 -30.52 22.83
CA TYR A 6 12.78 -29.93 21.56
C TYR A 6 12.00 -31.00 20.80
N VAL A 7 10.73 -30.75 20.49
CA VAL A 7 10.01 -31.58 19.51
C VAL A 7 10.59 -31.21 18.15
N VAL A 8 11.57 -31.97 17.70
CA VAL A 8 12.26 -31.75 16.41
C VAL A 8 11.43 -32.31 15.25
N ASN A 9 10.43 -33.15 15.53
CA ASN A 9 9.62 -33.80 14.51
C ASN A 9 8.12 -33.52 14.70
N PHE A 10 7.52 -32.81 13.74
CA PHE A 10 6.08 -32.53 13.72
C PHE A 10 5.22 -33.80 13.58
N ASP A 11 5.79 -34.89 13.05
CA ASP A 11 5.09 -36.16 12.95
C ASP A 11 4.81 -36.78 14.33
N GLU A 12 5.73 -36.62 15.28
CA GLU A 12 5.58 -37.14 16.65
C GLU A 12 4.49 -36.36 17.43
N LEU A 13 4.38 -35.05 17.15
CA LEU A 13 3.29 -34.21 17.64
C LEU A 13 1.95 -34.61 17.00
N ALA A 14 1.94 -34.87 15.70
CA ALA A 14 0.74 -35.28 14.97
C ALA A 14 0.23 -36.64 15.47
N ASP A 15 1.12 -37.60 15.71
CA ASP A 15 0.77 -38.92 16.24
C ASP A 15 0.28 -38.85 17.68
N ALA A 16 0.87 -38.00 18.53
CA ALA A 16 0.40 -37.79 19.89
C ALA A 16 -1.01 -37.15 19.92
N ILE A 17 -1.25 -36.15 19.08
CA ILE A 17 -2.58 -35.51 18.95
C ILE A 17 -3.61 -36.49 18.39
N LYS A 18 -3.23 -37.26 17.36
CA LYS A 18 -4.10 -38.27 16.75
C LYS A 18 -4.47 -39.36 17.76
N SER A 19 -3.51 -39.86 18.53
CA SER A 19 -3.77 -40.85 19.58
C SER A 19 -4.69 -40.32 20.68
N TYR A 20 -4.55 -39.04 21.05
CA TYR A 20 -5.42 -38.38 22.03
C TYR A 20 -6.85 -38.20 21.50
N LEU A 21 -7.02 -37.87 20.21
CA LEU A 21 -8.34 -37.69 19.60
C LEU A 21 -9.03 -39.03 19.28
N GLU A 22 -8.29 -40.06 18.84
CA GLU A 22 -8.85 -41.37 18.50
C GLU A 22 -9.26 -42.18 19.75
N ASN A 23 -8.56 -42.01 20.88
CA ASN A 23 -8.83 -42.79 22.11
C ASN A 23 -9.46 -41.97 23.25
N GLY A 24 -9.42 -40.63 23.19
CA GLY A 24 -9.85 -39.77 24.30
C GLY A 24 -11.37 -39.56 24.41
N ILE A 25 -12.12 -39.82 23.33
CA ILE A 25 -13.57 -39.56 23.32
C ILE A 25 -14.30 -40.73 22.65
N LYS A 26 -14.54 -41.80 23.40
CA LYS A 26 -15.63 -42.74 23.12
C LYS A 26 -16.84 -42.30 23.94
N VAL A 27 -17.84 -41.72 23.27
CA VAL A 27 -19.16 -41.50 23.89
C VAL A 27 -20.10 -42.57 23.36
N ASP A 28 -20.27 -43.64 24.15
CA ASP A 28 -21.36 -44.58 23.97
C ASP A 28 -22.54 -44.07 24.80
N VAL A 29 -23.49 -43.42 24.12
CA VAL A 29 -24.72 -42.94 24.76
C VAL A 29 -25.80 -43.98 24.47
N GLY A 30 -25.96 -44.96 25.36
CA GLY A 30 -27.14 -45.81 25.38
C GLY A 30 -28.41 -45.03 25.73
N ASP A 31 -29.48 -45.71 26.15
CA ASP A 31 -30.69 -45.08 26.70
C ASP A 31 -30.39 -44.48 28.08
N ILE A 32 -29.90 -43.25 28.11
CA ILE A 32 -29.61 -42.51 29.34
C ILE A 32 -30.73 -41.50 29.60
N THR A 33 -31.53 -41.76 30.63
CA THR A 33 -32.44 -40.77 31.22
C THR A 33 -31.63 -39.83 32.10
N PHE A 34 -31.41 -38.59 31.64
CA PHE A 34 -30.71 -37.58 32.42
C PHE A 34 -31.67 -36.82 33.34
N SER A 35 -31.30 -36.70 34.62
CA SER A 35 -31.91 -35.70 35.50
C SER A 35 -31.50 -34.31 35.03
N THR A 36 -32.46 -33.41 34.80
CA THR A 36 -32.21 -32.01 34.43
C THR A 36 -31.26 -31.31 35.42
N ILE A 37 -31.32 -31.70 36.68
CA ILE A 37 -30.47 -31.17 37.76
C ILE A 37 -28.99 -31.55 37.55
N GLU A 38 -28.70 -32.76 37.08
CA GLU A 38 -27.33 -33.18 36.79
C GLU A 38 -26.78 -32.49 35.55
N MET A 39 -27.64 -32.26 34.55
CA MET A 39 -27.29 -31.49 33.36
C MET A 39 -26.93 -30.04 33.72
N GLU A 40 -27.71 -29.40 34.58
CA GLU A 40 -27.45 -28.04 35.06
C GLU A 40 -26.16 -27.95 35.89
N ARG A 41 -25.89 -28.94 36.75
CA ARG A 41 -24.64 -29.01 37.52
C ARG A 41 -23.42 -29.16 36.60
N LEU A 42 -23.50 -30.06 35.62
CA LEU A 42 -22.41 -30.28 34.66
C LEU A 42 -22.17 -29.04 33.81
N LEU A 43 -23.23 -28.35 33.37
CA LEU A 43 -23.12 -27.09 32.64
C LEU A 43 -22.50 -25.98 33.50
N GLN A 44 -22.84 -25.90 34.79
CA GLN A 44 -22.21 -24.97 35.73
C GLN A 44 -20.73 -25.29 35.97
N GLU A 45 -20.36 -26.57 36.07
CA GLU A 45 -18.95 -26.97 36.22
C GLU A 45 -18.14 -26.70 34.96
N ILE A 46 -18.71 -26.93 33.78
CA ILE A 46 -18.09 -26.58 32.49
C ILE A 46 -17.93 -25.06 32.38
N SER A 47 -18.98 -24.29 32.70
CA SER A 47 -18.95 -22.82 32.73
C SER A 47 -17.89 -22.29 33.70
N GLY A 48 -17.81 -22.86 34.91
CA GLY A 48 -16.80 -22.50 35.91
C GLY A 48 -15.37 -22.85 35.50
N LYS A 49 -15.17 -23.91 34.71
CA LYS A 49 -13.84 -24.30 34.19
C LYS A 49 -13.41 -23.54 32.93
N ILE A 50 -14.32 -22.84 32.25
CA ILE A 50 -14.03 -21.94 31.11
C ILE A 50 -13.62 -20.52 31.60
N GLN A 51 -13.55 -20.29 32.91
CA GLN A 51 -13.09 -19.01 33.48
C GLN A 51 -11.63 -18.73 33.10
N GLY A 52 -11.41 -17.66 32.33
CA GLY A 52 -10.08 -17.19 31.96
C GLY A 52 -10.00 -16.51 30.59
N ILE A 53 -10.99 -16.70 29.72
CA ILE A 53 -11.08 -15.97 28.45
C ILE A 53 -11.96 -14.75 28.66
N ASP A 54 -11.34 -13.59 28.88
CA ASP A 54 -12.04 -12.31 28.82
C ASP A 54 -12.43 -12.04 27.36
N TYR A 55 -13.66 -12.41 27.02
CA TYR A 55 -14.24 -12.20 25.70
C TYR A 55 -14.16 -10.74 25.24
N ASN A 56 -14.20 -9.77 26.17
CA ASN A 56 -14.05 -8.36 25.82
C ASN A 56 -12.61 -8.06 25.38
N SER A 57 -11.60 -8.57 26.10
CA SER A 57 -10.21 -8.48 25.68
C SER A 57 -9.97 -9.14 24.31
N LEU A 58 -10.61 -10.26 24.02
CA LEU A 58 -10.52 -10.92 22.72
C LEU A 58 -11.13 -10.06 21.59
N ILE A 59 -12.33 -9.50 21.82
CA ILE A 59 -12.98 -8.60 20.87
C ILE A 59 -12.13 -7.35 20.64
N THR A 60 -11.56 -6.76 21.69
CA THR A 60 -10.66 -5.60 21.58
C THR A 60 -9.41 -5.95 20.77
N ALA A 61 -8.81 -7.11 21.01
CA ALA A 61 -7.64 -7.57 20.25
C ALA A 61 -7.97 -7.81 18.77
N LEU A 62 -9.13 -8.41 18.47
CA LEU A 62 -9.61 -8.63 17.10
C LEU A 62 -9.90 -7.31 16.37
N ASN A 63 -10.53 -6.35 17.04
CA ASN A 63 -10.76 -5.02 16.47
C ASN A 63 -9.44 -4.27 16.22
N ALA A 64 -8.49 -4.35 17.15
CA ALA A 64 -7.16 -3.76 16.97
C ALA A 64 -6.37 -4.41 15.82
N LEU A 65 -6.52 -5.74 15.64
CA LEU A 65 -6.00 -6.47 14.49
C LEU A 65 -6.66 -6.02 13.18
N GLY A 66 -7.98 -5.88 13.15
CA GLY A 66 -8.74 -5.37 12.00
C GLY A 66 -8.25 -3.98 11.57
N VAL A 67 -8.13 -3.04 12.52
CA VAL A 67 -7.61 -1.68 12.25
C VAL A 67 -6.16 -1.72 11.72
N LYS A 68 -5.32 -2.63 12.23
CA LYS A 68 -3.95 -2.80 11.72
C LYS A 68 -3.94 -3.43 10.32
N LEU A 69 -4.82 -4.39 10.04
CA LEU A 69 -4.99 -4.97 8.71
C LEU A 69 -5.50 -3.94 7.72
N ASP A 70 -6.45 -3.09 8.10
CA ASP A 70 -6.94 -1.98 7.27
C ASP A 70 -5.83 -0.95 7.02
N GLY A 71 -5.00 -0.67 8.03
CA GLY A 71 -3.80 0.16 7.87
C GLY A 71 -2.74 -0.44 6.94
N LEU A 72 -2.54 -1.76 7.01
CA LEU A 72 -1.64 -2.52 6.12
C LEU A 72 -2.20 -2.62 4.70
N ALA A 73 -3.52 -2.82 4.56
CA ALA A 73 -4.23 -2.76 3.30
C ALA A 73 -4.24 -1.35 2.72
N GLY A 74 -4.20 -0.29 3.51
CA GLY A 74 -3.98 1.07 3.04
C GLY A 74 -2.60 1.27 2.38
N ASN A 75 -1.58 0.54 2.86
CA ASN A 75 -0.24 0.53 2.26
C ASN A 75 -0.10 -0.46 1.08
N LEU A 76 -0.94 -1.50 1.01
CA LEU A 76 -1.03 -2.47 -0.10
C LEU A 76 -2.13 -2.13 -1.14
N GLY A 77 -2.98 -1.15 -0.86
CA GLY A 77 -4.27 -0.90 -1.53
C GLY A 77 -4.19 0.04 -2.72
N ILE A 78 -2.99 0.38 -3.17
CA ILE A 78 -2.80 1.14 -4.39
C ILE A 78 -2.75 0.15 -5.56
N SER A 79 -3.92 -0.35 -5.94
CA SER A 79 -4.11 -1.19 -7.12
C SER A 79 -4.44 -0.32 -8.34
N GLY A 80 -3.78 -0.60 -9.46
CA GLY A 80 -3.91 0.21 -10.66
C GLY A 80 -2.99 -0.26 -11.77
N THR A 81 -3.12 0.36 -12.95
CA THR A 81 -2.18 0.13 -14.06
C THR A 81 -1.22 1.30 -14.15
N GLN A 82 0.08 1.03 -14.00
CA GLN A 82 1.11 2.04 -14.24
C GLN A 82 1.19 2.32 -15.75
N LYS A 83 0.97 3.57 -16.12
CA LYS A 83 1.12 4.07 -17.49
C LYS A 83 2.08 5.24 -17.52
N ILE A 84 2.68 5.44 -18.69
CA ILE A 84 3.66 6.50 -18.94
C ILE A 84 3.17 7.28 -20.16
N TYR A 85 3.05 8.59 -20.01
CA TYR A 85 2.63 9.50 -21.06
C TYR A 85 3.78 10.43 -21.42
N GLY A 86 4.43 10.16 -22.55
CA GLY A 86 5.49 10.99 -23.08
C GLY A 86 4.97 12.22 -23.82
N LYS A 87 5.63 13.36 -23.60
CA LYS A 87 5.41 14.63 -24.30
C LYS A 87 6.76 15.22 -24.71
N MET A 88 6.74 15.97 -25.80
CA MET A 88 7.89 16.70 -26.33
C MET A 88 7.52 18.16 -26.51
N LEU A 89 8.47 19.06 -26.25
CA LEU A 89 8.36 20.48 -26.57
C LEU A 89 9.68 20.99 -27.15
N GLU A 90 9.60 21.63 -28.31
CA GLU A 90 10.72 22.38 -28.87
C GLU A 90 10.74 23.79 -28.27
N ILE A 91 11.85 24.13 -27.62
CA ILE A 91 12.05 25.42 -26.97
C ILE A 91 12.94 26.28 -27.87
N PRO A 92 12.43 27.43 -28.36
CA PRO A 92 13.23 28.36 -29.16
C PRO A 92 14.33 29.03 -28.32
N ALA A 93 15.31 29.63 -28.99
CA ALA A 93 16.39 30.39 -28.36
C ALA A 93 15.93 31.76 -27.83
N VAL A 94 14.98 31.74 -26.89
CA VAL A 94 14.41 32.92 -26.24
C VAL A 94 14.23 32.63 -24.76
N LYS A 95 14.46 33.63 -23.91
CA LYS A 95 14.16 33.50 -22.49
C LYS A 95 12.67 33.48 -22.26
N GLY A 96 12.23 32.66 -21.32
CA GLY A 96 10.84 32.67 -20.88
C GLY A 96 10.36 31.33 -20.37
N LEU A 97 9.06 31.30 -20.11
CA LEU A 97 8.32 30.13 -19.67
C LEU A 97 7.80 29.36 -20.88
N HIS A 98 8.01 28.05 -20.88
CA HIS A 98 7.52 27.14 -21.89
C HIS A 98 6.80 25.97 -21.22
N THR A 99 5.54 25.75 -21.56
CA THR A 99 4.68 24.80 -20.82
C THR A 99 4.31 23.59 -21.67
N ILE A 100 4.45 22.40 -21.10
CA ILE A 100 3.81 21.19 -21.57
C ILE A 100 2.56 20.97 -20.71
N GLU A 101 1.39 20.98 -21.35
CA GLU A 101 0.12 20.62 -20.70
C GLU A 101 -0.16 19.12 -20.91
N PHE A 102 -0.46 18.43 -19.82
CA PHE A 102 -0.92 17.05 -19.82
C PHE A 102 -2.28 16.95 -19.13
N LYS A 103 -3.29 16.51 -19.90
CA LYS A 103 -4.62 16.21 -19.38
C LYS A 103 -4.67 14.76 -18.93
N VAL A 104 -4.94 14.55 -17.65
CA VAL A 104 -5.02 13.23 -17.03
C VAL A 104 -6.17 12.43 -17.66
N PRO A 105 -5.92 11.28 -18.31
CA PRO A 105 -6.98 10.53 -19.01
C PRO A 105 -7.94 9.84 -18.04
N GLN A 106 -7.42 9.24 -16.97
CA GLN A 106 -8.18 8.50 -15.97
C GLN A 106 -7.76 8.91 -14.56
N LYS A 107 -8.69 8.83 -13.61
CA LYS A 107 -8.41 9.05 -12.19
C LYS A 107 -7.27 8.13 -11.75
N GLY A 108 -6.35 8.65 -10.95
CA GLY A 108 -5.19 7.88 -10.50
C GLY A 108 -4.28 8.70 -9.62
N ARG A 109 -2.98 8.40 -9.68
CA ARG A 109 -1.96 9.10 -8.90
C ARG A 109 -0.70 9.33 -9.73
N ILE A 110 -0.07 10.49 -9.58
CA ILE A 110 1.26 10.76 -10.12
C ILE A 110 2.27 10.00 -9.25
N THR A 111 3.03 9.12 -9.89
CA THR A 111 4.05 8.30 -9.22
C THR A 111 5.46 8.83 -9.49
N GLY A 112 5.64 9.54 -10.60
CA GLY A 112 6.93 10.11 -10.96
C GLY A 112 6.85 11.02 -12.18
N ILE A 113 7.89 11.84 -12.34
CA ILE A 113 8.12 12.63 -13.56
C ILE A 113 9.53 12.36 -14.03
N THR A 114 9.66 11.93 -15.29
CA THR A 114 10.96 11.85 -15.96
C THR A 114 11.07 13.02 -16.91
N TYR A 115 12.24 13.67 -16.96
CA TYR A 115 12.51 14.65 -18.01
C TYR A 115 13.92 14.49 -18.57
N SER A 116 14.10 14.92 -19.82
CA SER A 116 15.40 14.99 -20.48
C SER A 116 15.44 16.17 -21.45
N LEU A 117 16.64 16.61 -21.80
CA LEU A 117 16.89 17.77 -22.64
C LEU A 117 17.91 17.43 -23.73
N SER A 118 17.73 17.97 -24.92
CA SER A 118 18.73 17.83 -26.00
C SER A 118 20.00 18.66 -25.73
N ALA A 119 19.89 19.71 -24.93
CA ALA A 119 20.98 20.58 -24.52
C ALA A 119 20.67 21.17 -23.14
N TRP A 120 21.68 21.17 -22.26
CA TRP A 120 21.56 21.62 -20.87
C TRP A 120 22.14 23.01 -20.65
N ASN A 121 21.57 23.74 -19.69
CA ASN A 121 22.16 24.94 -19.14
C ASN A 121 21.82 25.08 -17.64
N PHE A 122 22.83 25.37 -16.81
CA PHE A 122 22.69 25.46 -15.36
C PHE A 122 21.74 26.58 -14.87
N LEU A 123 21.46 27.58 -15.71
CA LEU A 123 20.51 28.65 -15.40
C LEU A 123 19.05 28.20 -15.49
N ASP A 124 18.76 27.13 -16.23
CA ASP A 124 17.39 26.70 -16.44
C ASP A 124 16.83 25.90 -15.25
N SER A 125 15.52 25.95 -15.10
CA SER A 125 14.79 25.19 -14.10
C SER A 125 13.42 24.79 -14.61
N TRP A 126 12.69 23.99 -13.85
CA TRP A 126 11.32 23.65 -14.16
C TRP A 126 10.47 23.52 -12.90
N ASP A 127 9.18 23.73 -13.08
CA ASP A 127 8.15 23.59 -12.08
C ASP A 127 7.12 22.54 -12.52
N LEU A 128 6.49 21.88 -11.56
CA LEU A 128 5.37 20.98 -11.81
C LEU A 128 4.14 21.51 -11.09
N VAL A 129 3.16 21.97 -11.86
CA VAL A 129 1.93 22.54 -11.33
C VAL A 129 0.77 21.63 -11.68
N VAL A 130 0.00 21.21 -10.69
CA VAL A 130 -1.26 20.50 -10.90
C VAL A 130 -2.39 21.46 -10.55
N GLU A 131 -3.18 21.86 -11.54
CA GLU A 131 -4.16 22.95 -11.45
C GLU A 131 -3.56 24.26 -10.91
N LYS A 132 -3.67 24.52 -9.60
CA LYS A 132 -3.16 25.71 -8.90
C LYS A 132 -2.09 25.39 -7.86
N GLU A 133 -1.79 24.12 -7.64
CA GLU A 133 -0.83 23.68 -6.65
C GLU A 133 0.53 23.43 -7.31
N ASN A 134 1.57 24.11 -6.80
CA ASN A 134 2.93 23.91 -7.28
C ASN A 134 3.60 22.78 -6.48
N LEU A 135 3.75 21.62 -7.09
CA LEU A 135 4.33 20.43 -6.46
C LEU A 135 5.85 20.47 -6.43
N PHE A 136 6.46 21.03 -7.48
CA PHE A 136 7.90 21.21 -7.58
C PHE A 136 8.20 22.65 -7.98
N ASP A 137 9.02 23.33 -7.19
CA ASP A 137 9.39 24.73 -7.41
C ASP A 137 10.87 24.87 -7.75
N LYS A 138 11.15 25.48 -8.90
CA LYS A 138 12.46 25.84 -9.45
C LYS A 138 13.49 24.72 -9.39
N VAL A 139 13.08 23.51 -9.79
CA VAL A 139 13.99 22.37 -9.86
C VAL A 139 15.01 22.63 -10.96
N ARG A 140 16.29 22.70 -10.60
CA ARG A 140 17.37 22.96 -11.55
C ARG A 140 17.55 21.79 -12.50
N THR A 141 17.75 22.12 -13.77
CA THR A 141 18.07 21.12 -14.79
C THR A 141 19.48 20.58 -14.60
N LYS A 142 19.70 19.35 -15.04
CA LYS A 142 21.02 18.71 -15.08
C LYS A 142 21.34 18.24 -16.50
N GLU A 143 22.61 17.94 -16.74
CA GLU A 143 23.10 17.52 -18.05
C GLU A 143 22.52 16.17 -18.50
N TYR A 144 22.18 15.30 -17.55
CA TYR A 144 21.54 14.02 -17.79
C TYR A 144 20.05 14.10 -17.43
N GLY A 145 19.24 13.29 -18.13
CA GLY A 145 17.82 13.14 -17.81
C GLY A 145 17.62 12.65 -16.39
N GLU A 146 16.61 13.19 -15.71
CA GLU A 146 16.32 12.84 -14.32
C GLU A 146 14.92 12.27 -14.19
N HIS A 147 14.78 11.35 -13.23
CA HIS A 147 13.50 10.89 -12.73
C HIS A 147 13.29 11.42 -11.31
N LYS A 148 12.13 12.04 -11.06
CA LYS A 148 11.69 12.47 -9.73
C LYS A 148 10.63 11.51 -9.23
N TYR A 149 10.99 10.76 -8.18
CA TYR A 149 10.07 9.87 -7.48
C TYR A 149 9.19 10.67 -6.51
N PHE A 150 7.92 10.30 -6.43
CA PHE A 150 7.02 10.74 -5.37
C PHE A 150 7.09 9.75 -4.22
N ASN A 151 7.64 10.17 -3.07
CA ASN A 151 7.66 9.35 -1.85
C ASN A 151 6.24 9.01 -1.37
N VAL A 152 5.30 9.93 -1.61
CA VAL A 152 3.87 9.73 -1.44
C VAL A 152 3.22 10.15 -2.75
N PHE A 153 2.53 9.23 -3.41
CA PHE A 153 1.92 9.49 -4.73
C PHE A 153 0.87 10.59 -4.64
N TYR A 154 0.91 11.52 -5.59
CA TYR A 154 -0.01 12.66 -5.60
C TYR A 154 -1.31 12.30 -6.34
N PRO A 155 -2.50 12.36 -5.70
CA PRO A 155 -3.75 11.96 -6.33
C PRO A 155 -4.19 12.92 -7.42
N VAL A 156 -4.76 12.39 -8.51
CA VAL A 156 -5.28 13.17 -9.63
C VAL A 156 -6.63 12.64 -10.11
N ALA A 157 -7.49 13.54 -10.54
CA ALA A 157 -8.79 13.22 -11.14
C ALA A 157 -8.68 13.11 -12.68
N SER A 158 -9.61 12.36 -13.28
CA SER A 158 -9.75 12.35 -14.74
C SER A 158 -10.08 13.76 -15.24
N GLY A 159 -9.40 14.18 -16.30
CA GLY A 159 -9.54 15.49 -16.92
C GLY A 159 -8.73 16.61 -16.26
N GLN A 160 -8.10 16.37 -15.10
CA GLN A 160 -7.26 17.35 -14.42
C GLN A 160 -6.02 17.71 -15.26
N ILE A 161 -5.60 18.97 -15.21
CA ILE A 161 -4.45 19.46 -15.98
C ILE A 161 -3.19 19.47 -15.11
N ILE A 162 -2.13 18.85 -15.63
CA ILE A 162 -0.78 18.90 -15.10
C ILE A 162 0.08 19.71 -16.07
N ASN A 163 0.68 20.78 -15.56
CA ASN A 163 1.57 21.66 -16.30
C ASN A 163 3.01 21.41 -15.88
N PHE A 164 3.83 21.01 -16.85
CA PHE A 164 5.28 21.02 -16.70
C PHE A 164 5.80 22.33 -17.29
N ASN A 165 6.27 23.19 -16.41
CA ASN A 165 6.64 24.57 -16.68
C ASN A 165 8.15 24.68 -16.76
N PHE A 166 8.70 24.84 -17.96
CA PHE A 166 10.13 24.98 -18.18
C PHE A 166 10.54 26.46 -18.22
N ASN A 167 11.42 26.85 -17.30
CA ASN A 167 11.97 28.20 -17.18
C ASN A 167 13.30 28.27 -17.94
N ASN A 168 13.28 28.76 -19.18
CA ASN A 168 14.44 28.88 -20.07
C ASN A 168 15.26 30.15 -19.79
N GLU A 169 15.79 30.30 -18.58
CA GLU A 169 16.57 31.49 -18.18
C GLU A 169 17.86 31.68 -18.99
N SER A 170 18.40 30.59 -19.54
CA SER A 170 19.54 30.63 -20.45
C SER A 170 19.21 31.26 -21.80
N GLY A 171 17.97 31.17 -22.26
CA GLY A 171 17.55 31.58 -23.60
C GLY A 171 18.15 30.73 -24.72
N SER A 172 18.67 29.55 -24.43
CA SER A 172 19.19 28.65 -25.47
C SER A 172 18.08 27.75 -26.03
N SER A 173 18.22 27.36 -27.30
CA SER A 173 17.30 26.41 -27.92
C SER A 173 17.58 24.98 -27.45
N LYS A 174 16.52 24.20 -27.24
CA LYS A 174 16.60 22.79 -26.86
C LYS A 174 15.28 22.07 -27.14
N VAL A 175 15.32 20.75 -27.18
CA VAL A 175 14.12 19.90 -27.13
C VAL A 175 14.00 19.36 -25.72
N LEU A 176 12.81 19.50 -25.13
CA LEU A 176 12.43 18.97 -23.84
C LEU A 176 11.56 17.73 -24.05
N TRP A 177 11.88 16.64 -23.37
CA TRP A 177 11.05 15.45 -23.25
C TRP A 177 10.61 15.29 -21.81
N VAL A 178 9.33 14.99 -21.60
CA VAL A 178 8.74 14.76 -20.28
C VAL A 178 7.86 13.54 -20.33
N ASP A 179 8.08 12.61 -19.41
CA ASP A 179 7.23 11.45 -19.19
C ASP A 179 6.46 11.60 -17.88
N PHE A 180 5.13 11.65 -17.99
CA PHE A 180 4.22 11.65 -16.85
C PHE A 180 3.93 10.21 -16.45
N ASN A 181 4.40 9.79 -15.28
CA ASN A 181 4.18 8.44 -14.76
C ASN A 181 2.92 8.48 -13.89
N ILE A 182 1.85 7.86 -14.38
CA ILE A 182 0.54 7.83 -13.73
C ILE A 182 0.18 6.38 -13.39
N LEU A 183 -0.16 6.13 -12.13
CA LEU A 183 -0.82 4.91 -11.70
C LEU A 183 -2.32 5.13 -11.78
N GLU A 184 -2.94 4.62 -12.84
CA GLU A 184 -4.39 4.74 -13.05
C GLU A 184 -5.13 3.76 -12.15
N ASP A 185 -6.14 4.26 -11.43
CA ASP A 185 -7.03 3.41 -10.62
C ASP A 185 -7.83 2.46 -11.53
N LEU A 186 -8.11 1.25 -11.06
CA LEU A 186 -8.97 0.27 -11.75
C LEU A 186 -10.43 0.72 -11.84
#